data_AF-A0A5C9AFH7-F1
#
_entry.id   AF-A0A5C9AFH7-F1
#
_cell.length_a   1.000
_cell.length_b   1.000
_cell.length_c   1.000
_cell.angle_alpha   90.00
_cell.angle_beta   90.00
_cell.angle_gamma   90.00
#
_symmetry.space_group_name_H-M   'P 1'
#
loop_
_entity.id
_entity.type
_entity.pdbx_description
1 polymer ?
#
loop_
_entity_poly.entity_id
_entity_poly.type
_entity_poly.pdbx_seq_one_letter_code
_entity_poly.pdbx_strand_id
1 'polypeptide(L)' 'MKVRSLSRYVLSGVLLTSFNASAVPGLWQQGYGQGNAEYSVTDASGEMFTINCTENPDQNGIYQHSVFL' A
#
# COMPACT_ATOMS: atom_id res chain seq x y z
N MET A 1 -50.90 -17.42 -4.82
CA MET A 1 -49.69 -17.27 -5.66
C MET A 1 -49.23 -15.80 -5.63
N LYS A 2 -48.36 -15.38 -4.70
CA LYS A 2 -47.83 -13.99 -4.67
C LYS A 2 -46.45 -13.85 -3.99
N VAL A 3 -45.66 -14.93 -3.94
CA VAL A 3 -44.32 -14.92 -3.29
C VAL A 3 -43.19 -14.55 -4.28
N ARG A 4 -43.45 -14.59 -5.59
CA ARG A 4 -42.44 -14.39 -6.64
C ARG A 4 -41.98 -12.94 -6.87
N SER A 5 -42.74 -11.94 -6.40
CA SER A 5 -42.44 -10.53 -6.68
C SER A 5 -41.48 -9.92 -5.63
N LEU A 6 -41.70 -10.21 -4.34
CA LEU A 6 -40.84 -9.75 -3.24
C LEU A 6 -39.40 -10.26 -3.38
N SER A 7 -39.22 -11.51 -3.84
CA SER A 7 -37.89 -12.12 -4.02
C SER A 7 -36.99 -11.36 -5.00
N ARG A 8 -37.54 -10.74 -6.06
CA ARG A 8 -36.73 -10.03 -7.05
C ARG A 8 -36.21 -8.69 -6.53
N TYR A 9 -37.05 -7.96 -5.80
CA TYR A 9 -36.65 -6.68 -5.19
C TYR A 9 -35.66 -6.88 -4.05
N VAL A 10 -35.84 -7.94 -3.25
CA VAL A 10 -34.87 -8.32 -2.22
C VAL A 10 -33.53 -8.71 -2.86
N LEU A 11 -33.53 -9.49 -3.95
CA LEU A 11 -32.31 -9.88 -4.65
C LEU A 11 -31.58 -8.68 -5.26
N SER A 12 -32.30 -7.75 -5.91
CA SER A 12 -31.72 -6.49 -6.41
C SER A 12 -31.18 -5.59 -5.29
N GLY A 13 -31.85 -5.55 -4.13
CA GLY A 13 -31.36 -4.81 -2.96
C GLY A 13 -30.03 -5.36 -2.44
N VAL A 14 -29.88 -6.69 -2.36
CA VAL A 14 -28.64 -7.34 -1.92
C VAL A 14 -27.49 -7.05 -2.88
N LEU A 15 -27.74 -7.10 -4.20
CA LEU A 15 -26.72 -6.81 -5.23
C LEU A 15 -26.24 -5.34 -5.23
N LEU A 16 -27.02 -4.41 -4.68
CA LEU A 16 -26.63 -3.00 -4.56
C LEU A 16 -25.72 -2.71 -3.35
N THR A 17 -25.58 -3.66 -2.41
CA THR A 17 -24.74 -3.49 -1.20
C THR A 17 -23.29 -3.93 -1.38
N SER A 18 -22.95 -4.61 -2.48
CA SER A 18 -21.63 -5.21 -2.71
C SER A 18 -20.56 -4.26 -3.25
N PHE A 19 -20.75 -2.94 -3.21
CA PHE A 19 -19.83 -1.96 -3.82
C PHE A 19 -18.76 -1.38 -2.89
N ASN A 20 -18.70 -1.80 -1.63
CA ASN A 20 -17.68 -1.28 -0.72
C ASN A 20 -16.42 -2.15 -0.76
N ALA A 21 -15.53 -1.87 -1.72
CA ALA A 21 -14.14 -2.27 -1.63
C ALA A 21 -13.46 -1.39 -0.56
N SER A 22 -13.70 -1.70 0.70
CA SER A 22 -13.05 -0.99 1.81
C SER A 22 -11.63 -1.51 1.96
N ALA A 23 -10.65 -0.61 1.89
CA ALA A 23 -9.29 -0.95 2.31
C ALA A 23 -9.35 -1.39 3.76
N VAL A 24 -9.01 -2.66 4.04
CA VAL A 24 -8.91 -3.16 5.41
C VAL A 24 -7.80 -2.35 6.09
N PRO A 25 -8.11 -1.59 7.17
CA PRO A 25 -7.10 -0.82 7.87
C PRO A 25 -5.97 -1.74 8.31
N GLY A 26 -4.73 -1.41 7.96
CA GLY A 26 -3.57 -2.23 8.30
C GLY A 26 -3.25 -3.38 7.34
N LEU A 27 -4.09 -3.68 6.33
CA LEU A 27 -3.81 -4.73 5.33
C LEU A 27 -2.51 -4.51 4.58
N TRP A 28 -2.16 -3.25 4.37
CA TRP A 28 -0.93 -2.82 3.70
C TRP A 28 0.17 -2.38 4.68
N GLN A 29 -0.06 -2.46 6.00
CA GLN A 29 0.95 -2.05 6.99
C GLN A 29 1.94 -3.16 7.33
N GLN A 30 1.62 -4.44 7.07
CA GLN A 30 2.59 -5.52 7.16
C GLN A 30 3.05 -5.92 5.75
N GLY A 31 4.30 -5.59 5.43
CA GLY A 31 5.01 -6.18 4.28
C GLY A 31 4.83 -5.47 2.93
N TYR A 32 4.20 -4.29 2.86
CA TYR A 32 4.07 -3.53 1.60
C TYR A 32 4.97 -2.29 1.50
N GLY A 33 5.69 -1.94 2.57
CA GLY A 33 6.91 -1.13 2.45
C GLY A 33 8.09 -2.00 2.00
N GLN A 34 7.87 -2.89 1.04
CA GLN A 34 8.93 -3.73 0.48
C GLN A 34 9.38 -3.08 -0.81
N GLY A 35 10.40 -2.26 -0.68
CA GLY A 35 10.89 -1.41 -1.73
C GLY A 35 12.22 -0.82 -1.32
N ASN A 36 12.76 -0.03 -2.23
CA ASN A 36 13.98 0.68 -2.00
C ASN A 36 13.74 2.17 -2.27
N ALA A 37 13.97 2.99 -1.26
CA ALA A 37 13.89 4.44 -1.38
C ALA A 37 15.26 4.97 -1.78
N GLU A 38 15.32 5.78 -2.84
CA GLU A 38 16.56 6.38 -3.33
C GLU A 38 16.48 7.90 -3.20
N TYR A 39 17.54 8.49 -2.67
CA TYR A 39 17.68 9.92 -2.45
C TYR A 39 19.01 10.38 -3.04
N SER A 40 18.98 11.31 -3.99
CA SER A 40 20.18 11.94 -4.52
C SER A 40 20.39 13.30 -3.85
N VAL A 41 21.58 13.50 -3.31
CA VAL A 41 22.01 14.76 -2.70
C VAL A 41 23.13 15.33 -3.56
N THR A 42 22.99 16.57 -3.98
CA THR A 42 24.01 17.29 -4.75
C THR A 42 24.60 18.38 -3.88
N ASP A 43 25.92 18.43 -3.77
CA ASP A 43 26.62 19.48 -3.03
C ASP A 43 26.70 20.80 -3.84
N ALA A 44 27.32 21.83 -3.26
CA ALA A 44 27.51 23.11 -3.93
C ALA A 44 28.57 23.08 -5.05
N SER A 45 29.44 22.07 -5.08
CA SER A 45 30.46 21.87 -6.11
C SER A 45 29.95 21.03 -7.31
N GLY A 46 28.74 20.46 -7.20
CA GLY A 46 28.11 19.61 -8.21
C GLY A 46 28.37 18.12 -8.02
N GLU A 47 29.03 17.72 -6.94
CA GLU A 47 29.23 16.31 -6.57
C GLU A 47 27.91 15.73 -6.07
N MET A 48 27.49 14.61 -6.65
CA MET A 48 26.26 13.91 -6.28
C MET A 48 26.60 12.64 -5.54
N PHE A 49 25.92 12.40 -4.43
CA PHE A 49 25.89 11.08 -3.82
C PHE A 49 24.46 10.60 -3.67
N THR A 50 24.27 9.31 -3.86
CA THR A 50 22.97 8.65 -3.81
C THR A 50 22.89 7.78 -2.56
N ILE A 51 21.87 8.02 -1.75
CA ILE A 51 21.52 7.22 -0.58
C ILE A 51 20.40 6.29 -0.99
N ASN A 52 20.58 5.01 -0.72
CA ASN A 52 19.67 3.96 -1.09
C ASN A 52 19.29 3.21 0.20
N CYS A 53 18.01 3.23 0.57
CA CYS A 53 17.49 2.67 1.81
C CYS A 53 16.46 1.57 1.51
N THR A 54 16.53 0.44 2.22
CA THR A 54 15.39 -0.49 2.26
C THR A 54 14.20 0.19 2.93
N GLU A 55 13.00 -0.04 2.41
CA GLU A 55 11.76 0.35 3.08
C GLU A 55 11.27 -0.72 4.07
N ASN A 56 11.98 -1.86 4.14
CA ASN A 56 11.71 -2.96 5.05
C ASN A 56 12.80 -3.01 6.14
N PRO A 57 12.47 -2.69 7.40
CA PRO A 57 13.44 -2.70 8.49
C PRO A 57 13.84 -4.14 8.84
N ASP A 58 15.04 -4.29 9.40
CA ASP A 58 15.51 -5.58 9.92
C ASP A 58 14.84 -5.95 11.25
N GLN A 59 15.29 -7.06 11.86
CA GLN A 59 14.73 -7.57 13.13
C GLN A 59 14.86 -6.60 14.30
N ASN A 60 15.77 -5.62 14.21
CA ASN A 60 16.00 -4.59 15.22
C ASN A 60 15.26 -3.28 14.90
N GLY A 61 14.46 -3.25 13.82
CA GLY A 61 13.77 -2.04 13.37
C GLY A 61 14.66 -1.07 12.59
N ILE A 62 15.84 -1.50 12.13
CA ILE A 62 16.79 -0.64 11.42
C ILE A 62 16.57 -0.77 9.91
N TYR A 63 16.42 0.36 9.24
CA TYR A 63 16.41 0.43 7.78
C TYR A 63 17.86 0.41 7.26
N GLN A 64 18.23 -0.68 6.61
CA GLN A 64 19.51 -0.84 5.94
C GLN A 64 19.69 0.21 4.84
N HIS A 65 20.89 0.78 4.73
CA HIS A 65 21.17 1.82 3.74
C HIS A 65 22.56 1.64 3.11
N SER A 66 22.71 2.11 1.87
CA SER A 66 23.96 2.16 1.12
C SER A 66 24.16 3.53 0.49
N VAL A 67 25.42 3.94 0.34
CA VAL A 67 25.80 5.24 -0.24
C VAL A 67 26.65 4.99 -1.47
N PHE A 68 26.31 5.65 -2.57
CA PHE A 68 27.02 5.61 -3.84
C PHE A 68 27.52 7.02 -4.19
N LEU A 69 28.75 7.10 -4.70
CA LEU A 69 29.43 8.32 -5.17
C LEU A 69 29.46 8.34 -6.69
#